data_AF-A0A8R7UFP2-F1
#
_entry.id   AF-A0A8R7UFP2-F1
#
_cell.length_a   1.000
_cell.length_b   1.000
_cell.length_c   1.000
_cell.angle_alpha   90.00
_cell.angle_beta   90.00
_cell.angle_gamma   90.00
#
_symmetry.space_group_name_H-M   'P 1'
#
loop_
_entity.id
_entity.type
_entity.pdbx_description
1 polymer ?
#
loop_
_entity_poly.entity_id
_entity_poly.type
_entity_poly.pdbx_seq_one_letter_code
_entity_poly.pdbx_strand_id
1 'polypeptide(L)' 'GISVRHVARIVVHKLDVSKGAWLKVDTLGDMVIFYDSCRGYGASLDALQLGLRKRDCIYFLMSDDKALYVYDMKR' A
#
# COMPACT_ATOMS: atom_id res chain seq x y z
N GLY A 1 -9.40 -23.92 -18.11
CA GLY A 1 -9.98 -23.35 -16.87
C GLY A 1 -9.16 -22.15 -16.48
N ILE A 2 -9.79 -21.03 -16.11
CA ILE A 2 -9.07 -19.84 -15.66
C ILE A 2 -8.51 -20.13 -14.26
N SER A 3 -7.19 -20.11 -14.12
CA SER A 3 -6.53 -20.23 -12.82
C SER A 3 -6.56 -18.87 -12.12
N VAL A 4 -7.08 -18.82 -10.89
CA VAL A 4 -7.05 -17.61 -10.06
C VAL A 4 -5.74 -17.60 -9.26
N ARG A 5 -4.92 -16.57 -9.47
CA ARG A 5 -3.71 -16.34 -8.70
C ARG A 5 -3.96 -15.28 -7.62
N HIS A 6 -3.74 -15.61 -6.36
CA HIS A 6 -3.65 -14.61 -5.30
C HIS A 6 -2.26 -13.96 -5.38
N VAL A 7 -2.23 -12.66 -5.67
CA VAL A 7 -0.97 -11.90 -5.86
C VAL A 7 -0.39 -11.49 -4.50
N ALA A 8 -1.17 -10.80 -3.68
CA ALA A 8 -0.75 -10.35 -2.36
C ALA A 8 -1.95 -10.20 -1.42
N ARG A 9 -1.70 -10.34 -0.11
CA ARG A 9 -2.62 -9.93 0.95
C ARG A 9 -2.00 -8.77 1.71
N ILE A 10 -2.64 -7.60 1.63
CA ILE A 10 -2.11 -6.38 2.23
C ILE A 10 -3.03 -5.93 3.36
N VAL A 11 -2.45 -5.60 4.51
CA VAL A 11 -3.15 -5.01 5.67
C VAL A 11 -2.33 -3.83 6.15
N VAL A 12 -2.94 -2.65 6.20
CA VAL A 12 -2.27 -1.43 6.66
C VAL A 12 -2.67 -1.13 8.09
N HIS A 13 -1.67 -0.77 8.90
CA HIS A 13 -1.87 -0.26 10.25
C HIS A 13 -1.25 1.13 10.38
N LYS A 14 -1.89 2.00 11.14
CA LYS A 14 -1.38 3.32 11.53
C LYS A 14 -1.19 3.36 13.04
N LEU A 15 -0.05 3.88 13.48
CA LEU A 15 0.22 4.08 14.91
C LEU A 15 -0.65 5.22 15.44
N ASP A 16 -1.51 4.90 16.42
CA ASP A 16 -2.22 5.87 17.24
C ASP A 16 -1.37 6.13 18.49
N VAL A 17 -0.63 7.24 18.49
CA VAL A 17 0.29 7.62 19.57
C VAL A 17 -0.46 7.85 20.88
N SER A 18 -1.71 8.32 20.83
CA SER A 18 -2.50 8.56 22.04
C SER A 18 -2.84 7.27 22.79
N LYS A 19 -3.01 6.18 22.05
CA LYS A 19 -3.32 4.84 22.58
C LYS A 19 -2.10 3.94 22.69
N GLY A 20 -0.96 4.35 22.13
CA GLY A 20 0.24 3.53 22.02
C GLY A 20 0.01 2.23 21.23
N ALA A 21 -0.87 2.25 20.24
CA ALA A 21 -1.33 1.03 19.56
C ALA A 21 -1.35 1.19 18.03
N TRP A 22 -1.07 0.09 17.31
CA TRP A 22 -1.23 0.01 15.87
C TRP A 22 -2.68 -0.35 15.52
N LEU A 23 -3.37 0.54 14.81
CA LEU A 23 -4.76 0.35 14.43
C LEU A 23 -4.85 0.04 12.93
N LYS A 24 -5.62 -1.00 12.57
CA LYS A 24 -5.93 -1.30 11.17
C LYS A 24 -6.68 -0.10 10.58
N VAL A 25 -6.28 0.32 9.39
CA VAL A 25 -6.95 1.38 8.63
C VAL A 25 -7.50 0.83 7.32
N ASP A 26 -8.68 1.29 6.95
CA ASP A 26 -9.32 0.92 5.69
C ASP A 26 -9.09 1.98 4.60
N THR A 27 -8.51 3.13 4.96
CA THR A 27 -8.12 4.22 4.03
C THR A 27 -6.83 4.90 4.49
N LEU A 28 -6.06 5.37 3.52
CA LEU A 28 -4.89 6.23 3.65
C LEU A 28 -5.22 7.72 3.45
N GLY A 29 -6.47 8.04 3.08
CA GLY A 29 -6.89 9.40 2.74
C GLY A 29 -6.14 9.91 1.50
N ASP A 30 -5.45 11.04 1.64
CA ASP A 30 -4.65 11.63 0.56
C ASP A 30 -3.26 11.01 0.40
N MET A 31 -2.88 10.08 1.27
CA MET A 31 -1.58 9.42 1.24
C MET A 31 -1.54 8.26 0.25
N VAL A 32 -0.33 7.96 -0.23
CA VAL A 32 0.02 6.71 -0.93
C VAL A 32 1.17 6.03 -0.20
N ILE A 33 1.26 4.71 -0.33
CA ILE A 33 2.38 3.91 0.18
C ILE A 33 3.14 3.31 -0.99
N PHE A 34 4.46 3.41 -0.96
CA PHE A 34 5.36 2.64 -1.79
C PHE A 34 6.02 1.57 -0.93
N TYR A 35 5.96 0.31 -1.36
CA TYR A 35 6.49 -0.83 -0.61
C TYR A 35 7.31 -1.76 -1.51
N ASP A 36 8.57 -1.97 -1.16
CA ASP A 36 9.42 -2.96 -1.80
C ASP A 36 9.35 -4.26 -0.99
N SER A 37 8.57 -5.24 -1.47
CA SER A 37 8.45 -6.51 -0.75
C SER A 37 9.72 -7.37 -0.82
N CYS A 38 10.65 -7.08 -1.73
CA CYS A 38 11.91 -7.82 -1.84
C CYS A 38 12.83 -7.49 -0.67
N ARG A 39 12.83 -6.22 -0.25
CA ARG A 39 13.76 -5.70 0.74
C ARG A 39 13.10 -5.27 2.05
N GLY A 40 11.78 -5.21 2.09
CA GLY A 40 11.00 -4.95 3.31
C GLY A 40 10.97 -3.49 3.76
N TYR A 41 11.31 -2.53 2.88
CA TYR A 41 11.18 -1.11 3.18
C TYR A 41 10.07 -0.45 2.38
N GLY A 42 9.62 0.69 2.87
CA GLY A 42 8.60 1.48 2.20
C GLY A 42 8.59 2.92 2.69
N ALA A 43 7.81 3.73 1.99
CA ALA A 43 7.59 5.12 2.33
C ALA A 43 6.11 5.46 2.13
N SER A 44 5.58 6.34 2.97
CA SER A 44 4.26 6.95 2.80
C SER A 44 4.42 8.42 2.47
N LEU A 45 3.77 8.88 1.40
CA LEU A 45 3.85 10.26 0.94
C LEU A 45 2.45 10.78 0.60
N ASP A 46 2.28 12.09 0.69
CA ASP A 46 1.07 12.76 0.20
C ASP A 46 1.02 12.68 -1.34
N ALA A 47 -0.11 12.22 -1.88
CA ALA A 47 -0.26 12.02 -3.32
C ALA A 47 -0.19 13.33 -4.11
N LEU A 48 -0.74 14.42 -3.55
CA LEU A 48 -0.77 15.72 -4.21
C LEU A 48 0.64 16.32 -4.30
N GLN A 49 1.45 16.15 -3.26
CA GLN A 49 2.86 16.57 -3.27
C GLN A 49 3.67 15.87 -4.36
N LEU A 50 3.30 14.64 -4.72
CA LEU A 50 3.92 13.86 -5.79
C LEU A 50 3.30 14.09 -7.18
N GLY A 51 2.26 14.94 -7.28
CA GLY A 51 1.51 15.13 -8.53
C GLY A 51 0.73 13.87 -8.97
N LEU A 52 0.48 12.92 -8.06
CA LEU A 52 -0.26 11.71 -8.34
C LEU A 52 -1.76 12.00 -8.35
N ARG A 53 -2.44 11.54 -9.41
CA ARG A 53 -3.90 11.65 -9.53
C ARG A 53 -4.65 10.68 -8.63
N LYS A 54 -4.08 9.49 -8.42
CA LYS A 54 -4.64 8.48 -7.52
C LYS A 54 -4.10 8.68 -6.10
N ARG A 55 -5.00 8.60 -5.14
CA ARG A 55 -4.73 8.61 -3.70
C ARG A 55 -5.23 7.30 -3.12
N ASP A 56 -4.96 7.05 -1.85
CA ASP A 56 -5.48 5.86 -1.16
C ASP A 56 -5.04 4.55 -1.83
N CYS A 57 -3.79 4.54 -2.29
CA CYS A 57 -3.22 3.44 -3.06
C CYS A 57 -1.90 2.95 -2.45
N ILE A 58 -1.64 1.66 -2.63
CA ILE A 58 -0.38 1.02 -2.27
C ILE A 58 0.28 0.54 -3.55
N TYR A 59 1.44 1.11 -3.86
CA TYR A 59 2.30 0.69 -4.94
C TYR A 59 3.33 -0.29 -4.38
N PHE A 60 3.43 -1.48 -4.97
CA PHE A 60 4.38 -2.47 -4.47
C PHE A 60 5.06 -3.29 -5.57
N LEU A 61 6.29 -3.70 -5.29
CA LEU A 61 7.08 -4.62 -6.10
C LEU A 61 7.03 -6.00 -5.45
N MET A 62 7.01 -7.06 -6.27
CA MET A 62 7.18 -8.43 -5.80
C MET A 62 8.56 -8.98 -6.18
N SER A 63 9.05 -9.97 -5.45
CA SER A 63 10.38 -10.54 -5.65
C SER A 63 10.50 -11.47 -6.86
N ASP A 64 9.37 -11.94 -7.39
CA ASP A 64 9.29 -12.92 -8.46
C ASP A 64 9.11 -12.30 -9.86
N ASP A 65 8.95 -10.98 -9.96
CA ASP A 65 8.84 -10.28 -11.23
C ASP A 65 9.41 -8.84 -11.20
N LYS A 66 9.13 -8.08 -12.26
CA LYS A 66 9.55 -6.67 -12.42
C LYS A 66 8.35 -5.73 -12.56
N ALA A 67 7.16 -6.17 -12.16
CA ALA A 67 5.95 -5.38 -12.30
C ALA A 67 5.77 -4.46 -11.08
N LEU A 68 5.24 -3.27 -11.34
CA LEU A 68 4.73 -2.40 -10.29
C LEU A 68 3.23 -2.66 -10.12
N TYR A 69 2.88 -3.25 -8.99
CA TYR A 69 1.50 -3.51 -8.63
C TYR A 69 0.89 -2.31 -7.93
N VAL A 70 -0.41 -2.11 -8.12
CA VAL A 70 -1.18 -1.11 -7.39
C VAL A 70 -2.37 -1.77 -6.72
N TYR A 71 -2.51 -1.55 -5.43
CA TYR A 71 -3.68 -1.92 -4.64
C TYR A 71 -4.45 -0.65 -4.29
N ASP A 72 -5.67 -0.53 -4.82
CA ASP A 72 -6.60 0.55 -4.50
C ASP A 72 -7.35 0.17 -3.22
N MET A 73 -7.21 0.97 -2.16
CA MET A 73 -7.81 0.68 -0.86
C MET A 73 -9.33 0.81 -0.88
N LYS A 74 -9.90 1.56 -1.85
CA LYS A 74 -11.33 1.90 -1.94
C LYS A 74 -12.22 0.87 -2.64
N ARG A 75 -11.80 -0.40 -2.71
CA ARG A 75 -12.54 -1.47 -3.40
C ARG A 75 -14.06 -1.34 -3.36
#